data_AF-A0A2N2ZXR3-F1
#
_entry.id   AF-A0A2N2ZXR3-F1
#
_cell.length_a   1.000
_cell.length_b   1.000
_cell.length_c   1.000
_cell.angle_alpha   90.00
_cell.angle_beta   90.00
_cell.angle_gamma   90.00
#
_symmetry.space_group_name_H-M   'P 1'
#
loop_
_entity.id
_entity.type
_entity.pdbx_description
1 polymer ?
#
loop_
_entity_poly.entity_id
_entity_poly.type
_entity_poly.pdbx_seq_one_letter_code
_entity_poly.pdbx_strand_id
1 'polypeptide(L)'
;MNIFASNIKLLRKRRGRTQDETAFILGMKRSTLSGYENEVAQPGIDALLTFSRYFGISVDTMLKVDLSKLSQSELSQLERGYDVFITGSKIRILTTTVDNDNNENIEVVNQKAS
;
A
#
# COMPACT_ATOMS: atom_id res chain seq x y z
N MET A 1 9.72 -7.56 -15.10
CA MET A 1 9.07 -6.27 -14.78
C MET A 1 9.27 -6.04 -13.29
N ASN A 2 10.04 -5.01 -12.97
CA ASN A 2 10.35 -4.59 -11.62
C ASN A 2 9.09 -3.97 -11.00
N ILE A 3 8.59 -4.57 -9.92
CA ILE A 3 7.37 -4.14 -9.20
C ILE A 3 7.45 -2.65 -8.84
N PHE A 4 8.63 -2.18 -8.41
CA PHE A 4 8.84 -0.79 -8.08
C PHE A 4 8.60 0.15 -9.26
N ALA A 5 9.20 -0.16 -10.42
CA ALA A 5 9.12 0.66 -11.63
C ALA A 5 7.67 0.78 -12.13
N SER A 6 6.92 -0.33 -12.14
CA SER A 6 5.50 -0.32 -12.50
C SER A 6 4.67 0.49 -11.50
N ASN A 7 4.95 0.35 -10.20
CA ASN A 7 4.22 1.03 -9.14
C ASN A 7 4.37 2.54 -9.19
N ILE A 8 5.60 3.07 -9.26
CA ILE A 8 5.81 4.53 -9.31
C ILE A 8 5.19 5.16 -10.56
N LYS A 9 5.22 4.43 -11.69
CA LYS A 9 4.62 4.87 -12.95
C LYS A 9 3.09 4.90 -12.87
N LEU A 10 2.49 3.90 -12.24
CA LEU A 10 1.05 3.84 -11.97
C LEU A 10 0.63 5.00 -11.07
N LEU A 11 1.29 5.16 -9.92
CA LEU A 11 0.98 6.20 -8.94
C LEU A 11 1.12 7.61 -9.53
N ARG A 12 2.17 7.86 -10.33
CA ARG A 12 2.34 9.13 -11.04
C ARG A 12 1.16 9.41 -11.98
N LYS A 13 0.78 8.42 -12.80
CA LYS A 13 -0.33 8.55 -13.75
C LYS A 13 -1.67 8.79 -13.04
N ARG A 14 -1.91 8.11 -11.90
CA ARG A 14 -3.10 8.30 -11.06
C ARG A 14 -3.22 9.72 -10.50
N ARG A 15 -2.08 10.36 -10.20
CA ARG A 15 -2.03 11.78 -9.81
C ARG A 15 -2.09 12.76 -11.00
N GLY A 16 -2.21 12.27 -12.23
CA GLY A 16 -2.29 13.11 -13.43
C GLY A 16 -1.01 13.87 -13.75
N ARG A 17 0.16 13.39 -13.29
CA ARG A 17 1.44 14.11 -13.45
C ARG A 17 2.30 13.56 -14.58
N THR A 18 2.99 14.48 -15.25
CA THR A 18 4.06 14.17 -16.21
C THR A 18 5.33 13.72 -15.49
N GLN A 19 6.27 13.09 -16.23
CA GLN A 19 7.58 12.75 -15.69
C GLN A 19 8.36 14.02 -15.27
N ASP A 20 8.26 15.11 -16.04
CA ASP A 20 8.92 16.37 -15.72
C ASP A 20 8.44 16.96 -14.40
N GLU A 21 7.12 17.10 -14.21
CA GLU A 21 6.56 17.62 -12.96
C GLU A 21 6.95 16.74 -11.75
N THR A 22 6.85 15.42 -11.91
CA THR A 22 7.13 14.49 -10.81
C THR A 22 8.61 14.50 -10.46
N ALA A 23 9.50 14.53 -11.46
CA ALA A 23 10.94 14.61 -11.24
C ALA A 23 11.32 15.93 -10.55
N PHE A 24 10.71 17.05 -10.97
CA PHE A 24 10.88 18.35 -10.33
C PHE A 24 10.45 18.32 -8.85
N ILE A 25 9.27 17.78 -8.54
CA ILE A 25 8.78 17.66 -7.16
C ILE A 25 9.68 16.76 -6.31
N LEU A 26 10.18 15.66 -6.89
CA LEU A 26 11.07 14.72 -6.20
C LEU A 26 12.53 15.21 -6.12
N GLY A 27 12.85 16.38 -6.67
CA GLY A 27 14.21 16.94 -6.65
C GLY A 27 15.22 16.13 -7.48
N MET A 28 14.78 15.49 -8.56
CA MET A 28 15.65 14.69 -9.45
C MET A 28 15.52 15.11 -10.91
N LYS A 29 16.48 14.72 -11.75
CA LYS A 29 16.39 14.95 -13.20
C LYS A 29 15.27 14.10 -13.80
N ARG A 30 14.58 14.62 -14.82
CA ARG A 30 13.58 13.87 -15.59
C ARG A 30 14.12 12.54 -16.14
N SER A 31 15.36 12.54 -16.63
CA SER A 31 16.04 11.32 -17.11
C SER A 31 16.24 10.28 -16.02
N THR A 32 16.49 10.69 -14.78
CA THR A 32 16.60 9.80 -13.62
C THR A 32 15.27 9.12 -13.33
N LEU A 33 14.17 9.88 -13.25
CA LEU A 33 12.84 9.30 -13.06
C LEU A 33 12.46 8.37 -14.22
N SER A 34 12.72 8.78 -15.46
CA SER A 34 12.48 7.93 -16.63
C SER A 34 13.30 6.64 -16.59
N GLY A 35 14.55 6.71 -16.11
CA GLY A 35 15.39 5.54 -15.91
C GLY A 35 14.80 4.55 -14.90
N TYR A 36 14.23 5.04 -13.80
CA TYR A 36 13.54 4.20 -12.82
C TYR A 36 12.25 3.60 -13.37
N GLU A 37 11.41 4.39 -14.06
CA GLU A 37 10.14 3.92 -14.61
C GLU A 37 10.27 2.91 -15.76
N ASN A 38 11.44 2.87 -16.41
CA ASN A 38 11.72 1.97 -17.53
C ASN A 38 12.80 0.93 -17.19
N GLU A 39 13.12 0.74 -15.91
CA GLU A 39 14.05 -0.28 -15.42
C GLU A 39 15.50 -0.15 -15.96
N VAL A 40 15.87 1.04 -16.47
CA VAL A 40 17.22 1.35 -16.96
C VAL A 40 18.18 1.62 -15.79
N ALA A 41 17.65 2.10 -14.66
CA ALA A 41 18.40 2.35 -13.44
C ALA A 41 17.65 1.83 -12.22
N GLN A 42 18.39 1.53 -11.15
CA GLN A 42 17.83 1.14 -9.85
C GLN A 42 17.87 2.33 -8.89
N PRO A 43 16.81 2.56 -8.09
CA PRO A 43 16.78 3.62 -7.09
C PRO A 43 17.71 3.28 -5.91
N GLY A 44 18.43 4.28 -5.42
CA GLY A 44 19.11 4.19 -4.11
C GLY A 44 18.13 4.40 -2.96
N ILE A 45 18.62 4.22 -1.72
CA ILE A 45 17.80 4.37 -0.50
C ILE A 45 17.15 5.76 -0.43
N ASP A 46 17.89 6.83 -0.71
CA ASP A 46 17.35 8.21 -0.66
C ASP A 46 16.23 8.44 -1.67
N ALA A 47 16.34 7.83 -2.86
CA ALA A 47 15.30 7.89 -3.87
C ALA A 47 14.04 7.15 -3.39
N LEU A 48 14.19 5.94 -2.83
CA LEU A 48 13.08 5.17 -2.25
C LEU A 48 12.34 5.96 -1.16
N LEU A 49 13.09 6.59 -0.25
CA LEU A 49 12.52 7.43 0.82
C LEU A 49 11.81 8.66 0.24
N THR A 50 12.33 9.25 -0.83
CA THR A 50 11.72 10.41 -1.49
C THR A 50 10.41 10.04 -2.19
N PHE A 51 10.36 8.90 -2.86
CA PHE A 51 9.11 8.35 -3.41
C PHE A 51 8.09 8.04 -2.31
N SER A 52 8.56 7.45 -1.19
CA SER A 52 7.69 7.09 -0.07
C SER A 52 7.02 8.32 0.53
N ARG A 53 7.79 9.37 0.81
CA ARG A 53 7.26 10.66 1.29
C ARG A 53 6.30 11.30 0.30
N TYR A 54 6.65 11.31 -0.98
CA TYR A 54 5.81 11.95 -2.00
C TYR A 54 4.47 11.23 -2.18
N PHE A 55 4.49 9.90 -2.28
CA PHE A 55 3.29 9.12 -2.51
C PHE A 55 2.48 8.85 -1.24
N GLY A 56 3.08 8.97 -0.05
CA GLY A 56 2.46 8.61 1.22
C GLY A 56 2.34 7.09 1.39
N ILE A 57 3.20 6.33 0.71
CA ILE A 57 3.16 4.86 0.65
C ILE A 57 4.48 4.32 1.20
N SER A 58 4.43 3.25 1.98
CA SER A 58 5.63 2.64 2.53
C SER A 58 6.56 2.10 1.42
N VAL A 59 7.87 2.13 1.66
CA VAL A 59 8.84 1.52 0.74
C VAL A 59 8.57 0.02 0.58
N ASP A 60 8.21 -0.66 1.65
CA ASP A 60 7.90 -2.09 1.63
C ASP A 60 6.77 -2.42 0.64
N THR A 61 5.66 -1.68 0.72
CA THR A 61 4.52 -1.80 -0.20
C THR A 61 4.96 -1.57 -1.63
N MET A 62 5.71 -0.48 -1.91
CA MET A 62 6.16 -0.16 -3.26
C MET A 62 7.10 -1.22 -3.86
N LEU A 63 7.84 -1.97 -3.03
CA LEU A 63 8.78 -3.00 -3.48
C LEU A 63 8.15 -4.40 -3.57
N LYS A 64 7.20 -4.74 -2.69
CA LYS A 64 6.68 -6.11 -2.53
C LYS A 64 5.28 -6.32 -3.10
N VAL A 65 4.47 -5.26 -3.22
CA VAL A 65 3.07 -5.36 -3.65
C VAL A 65 2.94 -4.85 -5.07
N ASP A 66 2.38 -5.67 -5.96
CA ASP A 66 2.00 -5.22 -7.30
C ASP A 66 0.71 -4.41 -7.23
N LEU A 67 0.83 -3.08 -7.27
CA LEU A 67 -0.30 -2.17 -7.12
C LEU A 67 -1.27 -2.22 -8.31
N SER A 68 -0.86 -2.78 -9.45
CA SER A 68 -1.74 -2.95 -10.61
C SER A 68 -2.83 -4.00 -10.38
N LYS A 69 -2.65 -4.88 -9.39
CA LYS A 69 -3.60 -5.94 -9.02
C LYS A 69 -4.61 -5.50 -7.96
N LEU A 70 -4.44 -4.33 -7.37
CA LEU A 70 -5.36 -3.78 -6.38
C LEU A 70 -6.62 -3.21 -7.05
N SER A 71 -7.76 -3.37 -6.40
CA SER A 71 -9.00 -2.72 -6.77
C SER A 71 -8.91 -1.20 -6.60
N GLN A 72 -9.81 -0.46 -7.23
CA GLN A 72 -9.84 1.00 -7.13
C GLN A 72 -10.07 1.49 -5.69
N SER A 73 -10.85 0.75 -4.90
CA SER A 73 -11.07 1.07 -3.48
C SER A 73 -9.79 0.88 -2.66
N GLU A 74 -9.06 -0.22 -2.88
CA GLU A 74 -7.78 -0.48 -2.21
C GLU A 74 -6.73 0.58 -2.57
N LEU A 75 -6.63 0.94 -3.85
CA LEU A 75 -5.72 2.01 -4.30
C LEU A 75 -6.08 3.36 -3.68
N SER A 76 -7.38 3.71 -3.61
CA SER A 76 -7.81 4.96 -3.00
C SER A 76 -7.52 5.01 -1.50
N GLN A 77 -7.65 3.88 -0.79
CA GLN A 77 -7.26 3.79 0.62
C GLN A 77 -5.75 3.95 0.78
N LEU A 78 -4.96 3.30 -0.06
CA LEU A 78 -3.50 3.41 -0.05
C LEU A 78 -3.03 4.86 -0.27
N GLU A 79 -3.66 5.57 -1.21
CA GLU A 79 -3.38 6.99 -1.49
C GLU A 79 -3.78 7.93 -0.34
N ARG A 80 -4.67 7.49 0.56
CA ARG A 80 -5.03 8.20 1.80
C ARG A 80 -4.11 7.86 2.98
N GLY A 81 -3.09 7.04 2.76
CA GLY A 81 -2.11 6.65 3.78
C GLY A 81 -2.50 5.44 4.61
N TYR A 82 -3.54 4.69 4.24
CA TYR A 82 -3.82 3.39 4.86
C TYR A 82 -2.85 2.34 4.32
N ASP A 83 -2.32 1.49 5.20
CA ASP A 83 -1.47 0.38 4.79
C ASP A 83 -2.31 -0.72 4.12
N VAL A 84 -1.81 -1.30 3.03
CA VAL A 84 -2.46 -2.40 2.27
C VAL A 84 -2.76 -3.59 3.18
N PHE A 85 -1.97 -3.78 4.23
CA PHE A 85 -2.15 -4.87 5.19
C PHE A 85 -3.31 -4.65 6.17
N ILE A 86 -3.82 -3.42 6.34
CA ILE A 86 -4.89 -3.12 7.31
C ILE A 86 -6.26 -3.48 6.75
N THR A 87 -6.47 -3.52 5.43
CA THR A 87 -7.83 -3.49 4.87
C THR A 87 -8.30 -4.73 4.10
N GLY A 88 -7.69 -5.93 4.22
CA GLY A 88 -8.32 -7.03 3.46
C GLY A 88 -7.98 -8.51 3.61
N SER A 89 -7.02 -8.97 4.40
CA SER A 89 -6.80 -10.45 4.43
C SER A 89 -6.24 -11.06 5.73
N LYS A 90 -5.87 -10.27 6.73
CA LYS A 90 -5.29 -10.81 7.98
C LYS A 90 -5.77 -10.16 9.28
N ILE A 91 -6.74 -9.25 9.24
CA ILE A 91 -7.39 -8.82 10.48
C ILE A 91 -8.51 -9.83 10.79
N ARG A 92 -8.22 -10.77 11.71
CA ARG A 92 -9.25 -11.57 12.35
C ARG A 92 -9.80 -10.75 13.51
N ILE A 93 -10.98 -10.17 13.34
CA ILE A 93 -11.72 -9.58 14.44
C ILE A 93 -12.45 -10.72 15.14
N LEU A 94 -12.00 -11.09 16.33
CA LEU A 94 -12.76 -11.96 17.22
C LEU A 94 -13.54 -11.06 18.18
N THR A 95 -14.84 -10.92 17.95
CA THR A 95 -15.73 -10.24 18.89
C THR A 95 -16.13 -11.24 19.97
N THR A 96 -15.66 -11.03 21.20
CA THR A 96 -16.21 -11.72 22.38
C THR A 96 -17.22 -10.79 23.05
N THR A 97 -18.36 -11.32 23.49
CA THR A 97 -19.28 -10.54 24.32
C THR A 97 -18.80 -10.64 25.77
N VAL A 98 -18.78 -9.51 26.47
CA VAL A 98 -18.40 -9.45 27.88
C VAL A 98 -19.58 -8.99 28.73
N ASP A 99 -19.59 -9.36 30.00
CA ASP A 99 -20.51 -8.81 30.99
C ASP A 99 -20.05 -7.43 31.50
N ASN A 100 -20.80 -6.85 32.44
CA ASN A 100 -20.47 -5.54 33.03
C ASN A 100 -19.17 -5.55 33.86
N ASP A 101 -18.68 -6.73 34.23
CA ASP A 101 -17.46 -6.94 35.00
C ASP A 101 -16.28 -7.34 34.09
N ASN A 102 -16.46 -7.26 32.77
CA ASN A 102 -15.47 -7.57 31.74
C ASN A 102 -15.06 -9.06 31.71
N ASN A 103 -15.94 -9.97 32.15
CA ASN A 103 -15.77 -11.40 31.97
C ASN A 103 -16.31 -11.85 30.61
N GLU A 104 -15.61 -12.77 29.95
CA GLU A 104 -16.04 -13.34 28.66
C GLU A 104 -17.29 -14.22 28.83
N ASN A 105 -18.32 -13.97 28.03
CA ASN A 105 -19.50 -14.82 27.99
C ASN A 105 -19.20 -16.08 27.15
N ILE A 106 -19.60 -17.25 27.66
CA ILE A 106 -19.53 -18.52 26.91
C ILE A 106 -20.89 -18.75 26.24
N GLU A 107 -20.91 -18.83 24.91
CA GLU A 107 -22.10 -19.25 24.17
C GLU A 107 -22.29 -20.77 24.30
N VAL A 108 -23.34 -21.19 24.99
CA VAL A 108 -23.69 -22.61 25.14
C VAL A 108 -24.57 -23.04 23.96
N VAL A 109 -24.05 -23.91 23.10
CA VAL A 109 -24.83 -24.54 22.03
C VAL A 109 -25.29 -25.93 22.49
N ASN A 110 -26.60 -26.09 22.71
CA ASN A 110 -27.16 -27.40 23.08
C ASN A 110 -27.16 -28.34 21.87
N GLN A 111 -26.28 -29.33 21.86
CA GLN A 111 -26.32 -30.41 20.87
C GLN A 111 -27.20 -31.54 21.38
N LYS A 112 -28.24 -31.92 20.63
CA LYS A 112 -29.01 -33.14 20.92
C LYS A 112 -28.11 -34.35 20.62
N ALA A 113 -27.95 -35.22 21.62
CA ALA A 113 -27.37 -36.54 21.42
C ALA A 113 -28.32 -37.39 20.54
N SER A 114 -27.76 -38.01 19.50
CA SER A 114 -28.47 -38.99 18.64
C SER A 114 -28.68 -40.31 19.35
#